data_AF-A0A060C1J4-F1
#
_entry.id   AF-A0A060C1J4-F1
#
_cell.length_a   1.000
_cell.length_b   1.000
_cell.length_c   1.000
_cell.angle_alpha   90.00
_cell.angle_beta   90.00
_cell.angle_gamma   90.00
#
_symmetry.space_group_name_H-M   'P 1'
#
loop_
_entity.id
_entity.type
_entity.pdbx_description
1 polymer ?
#
loop_
_entity_poly.entity_id
_entity_poly.type
_entity_poly.pdbx_seq_one_letter_code
_entity_poly.pdbx_strand_id
1 'polypeptide(L)' 'KAKLDLNTRNRDPYAIFALIDLWRATQDKQYLAVAEKVADNIIAHNLHHGFFMDSPDLQYASIDNIDPYAILALEAALQN' A
#
# COMPACT_ATOMS: atom_id res chain seq x y z
N LYS A 1 -1.18 -9.95 21.46
CA LYS A 1 -1.47 -10.09 20.01
C LYS A 1 -1.92 -8.74 19.50
N ALA A 2 -1.35 -8.25 18.40
CA ALA A 2 -1.82 -7.04 17.76
C ALA A 2 -3.27 -7.25 17.27
N LYS A 3 -4.13 -6.23 17.43
CA LYS A 3 -5.48 -6.25 16.89
C LYS A 3 -5.46 -5.37 15.64
N LEU A 4 -5.43 -6.02 14.48
CA LEU A 4 -5.32 -5.35 13.18
C LEU A 4 -6.69 -5.25 12.50
N ASP A 5 -6.89 -4.17 11.75
CA ASP A 5 -8.12 -3.90 11.02
C ASP A 5 -7.96 -4.22 9.53
N LEU A 6 -8.47 -5.39 9.12
CA LEU A 6 -8.48 -5.84 7.73
C LEU A 6 -9.60 -5.17 6.89
N ASN A 7 -10.44 -4.33 7.51
CA ASN A 7 -11.46 -3.54 6.82
C ASN A 7 -11.08 -2.07 6.69
N THR A 8 -9.82 -1.74 6.94
CA THR A 8 -9.31 -0.37 6.81
C THR A 8 -9.58 0.19 5.41
N ARG A 9 -9.84 1.49 5.36
CA ARG A 9 -9.94 2.30 4.13
C ARG A 9 -8.66 3.08 3.86
N ASN A 10 -7.60 2.85 4.63
CA ASN A 10 -6.33 3.52 4.44
C ASN A 10 -5.76 3.16 3.06
N ARG A 11 -5.26 4.19 2.38
CA ARG A 11 -4.68 4.13 1.03
C ARG A 11 -3.38 4.95 0.96
N ASP A 12 -2.73 5.16 2.10
CA ASP A 12 -1.46 5.86 2.17
C ASP A 12 -0.31 4.88 1.86
N PRO A 13 0.49 5.12 0.81
CA PRO A 13 1.62 4.25 0.46
C PRO A 13 2.67 4.16 1.58
N TYR A 14 2.83 5.21 2.42
CA TYR A 14 3.73 5.16 3.57
C TYR A 14 3.29 4.15 4.61
N ALA A 15 1.99 3.87 4.72
CA ALA A 15 1.49 2.84 5.62
C ALA A 15 1.97 1.44 5.21
N ILE A 16 2.10 1.16 3.90
CA ILE A 16 2.63 -0.11 3.39
C ILE A 16 4.08 -0.29 3.85
N PHE A 17 4.95 0.72 3.67
CA PHE A 17 6.34 0.64 4.12
C PHE A 17 6.45 0.39 5.63
N ALA A 18 5.69 1.14 6.43
CA ALA A 18 5.67 0.95 7.87
C ALA A 18 5.20 -0.47 8.28
N LEU A 19 4.21 -1.02 7.60
CA LEU A 19 3.72 -2.38 7.86
C LEU A 19 4.74 -3.45 7.46
N ILE A 20 5.47 -3.25 6.36
CA ILE A 20 6.59 -4.12 5.98
C ILE A 20 7.69 -4.08 7.04
N ASP A 21 8.03 -2.89 7.56
CA ASP A 21 9.04 -2.75 8.61
C ASP A 21 8.61 -3.44 9.92
N LEU A 22 7.33 -3.31 10.30
CA LEU A 22 6.76 -4.03 11.45
C LEU A 22 6.79 -5.55 11.24
N TRP A 23 6.46 -6.03 10.03
CA TRP A 23 6.59 -7.44 9.72
C TRP A 23 8.05 -7.90 9.80
N ARG A 24 9.02 -7.17 9.25
CA ARG A 24 10.44 -7.52 9.33
C ARG A 24 10.92 -7.61 10.78
N ALA A 25 10.49 -6.68 11.64
CA ALA A 25 10.90 -6.64 13.04
C ALA A 25 10.24 -7.73 13.90
N THR A 26 8.98 -8.08 13.62
CA THR A 26 8.18 -8.97 14.48
C THR A 26 7.99 -10.39 13.91
N GLN A 27 8.21 -10.56 12.61
CA GLN A 27 7.89 -11.74 11.81
C GLN A 27 6.38 -12.11 11.82
N ASP A 28 5.51 -11.20 12.27
CA ASP A 28 4.06 -11.42 12.31
C ASP A 28 3.43 -11.09 10.95
N LYS A 29 3.06 -12.15 10.20
CA LYS A 29 2.46 -12.02 8.86
C LYS A 29 1.14 -11.24 8.83
N GLN A 30 0.49 -11.02 9.98
CA GLN A 30 -0.73 -10.22 10.00
C GLN A 30 -0.49 -8.77 9.57
N TYR A 31 0.72 -8.23 9.74
CA TYR A 31 1.07 -6.89 9.22
C TYR A 31 1.11 -6.85 7.69
N LEU A 32 1.58 -7.92 7.03
CA LEU A 32 1.53 -8.02 5.57
C LEU A 32 0.10 -8.10 5.06
N ALA A 33 -0.80 -8.81 5.75
CA ALA A 33 -2.21 -8.88 5.38
C ALA A 33 -2.89 -7.49 5.42
N VAL A 34 -2.50 -6.63 6.36
CA VAL A 34 -2.98 -5.23 6.37
C VAL A 34 -2.33 -4.44 5.23
N ALA A 35 -1.05 -4.66 4.92
CA ALA A 35 -0.37 -3.97 3.84
C ALA A 35 -1.00 -4.32 2.46
N GLU A 36 -1.35 -5.58 2.24
CA GLU A 36 -2.13 -6.03 1.08
C GLU A 36 -3.46 -5.28 1.01
N LYS A 37 -4.17 -5.14 2.14
CA LYS A 37 -5.43 -4.40 2.17
C LYS A 37 -5.25 -2.90 1.81
N VAL A 38 -4.17 -2.27 2.25
CA VAL A 38 -3.85 -0.89 1.88
C VAL A 38 -3.51 -0.79 0.39
N ALA A 39 -2.75 -1.74 -0.16
CA ALA A 39 -2.44 -1.80 -1.58
C ALA A 39 -3.70 -1.97 -2.45
N ASP A 40 -4.62 -2.85 -2.05
CA ASP A 40 -5.93 -2.99 -2.70
C ASP A 40 -6.70 -1.67 -2.75
N ASN A 41 -6.68 -0.92 -1.64
CA ASN A 41 -7.36 0.37 -1.57
C ASN A 41 -6.68 1.42 -2.47
N ILE A 42 -5.35 1.44 -2.57
CA ILE A 42 -4.60 2.31 -3.50
C ILE A 42 -4.99 1.99 -4.94
N ILE A 43 -4.95 0.72 -5.34
CA ILE A 43 -5.29 0.33 -6.72
C ILE A 43 -6.75 0.67 -7.04
N ALA A 44 -7.68 0.44 -6.12
CA ALA A 44 -9.10 0.72 -6.33
C ALA A 44 -9.41 2.22 -6.44
N HIS A 45 -8.64 3.09 -5.79
CA HIS A 45 -9.00 4.50 -5.63
C HIS A 45 -8.03 5.50 -6.25
N ASN A 46 -6.78 5.12 -6.52
CA ASN A 46 -5.75 6.03 -7.03
C ASN A 46 -5.31 5.66 -8.46
N LEU A 47 -5.64 4.45 -8.96
CA LEU A 47 -5.34 4.08 -10.34
C LEU A 47 -6.40 4.62 -11.29
N HIS A 48 -6.04 5.67 -12.02
CA HIS A 48 -6.92 6.37 -12.95
C HIS A 48 -6.26 6.48 -14.32
N HIS A 49 -6.95 6.00 -15.37
CA HIS A 49 -6.46 6.07 -16.75
C HIS A 49 -5.02 5.54 -16.95
N GLY A 50 -4.60 4.57 -16.14
CA GLY A 50 -3.25 3.97 -16.20
C GLY A 50 -2.18 4.70 -15.39
N PHE A 51 -2.52 5.76 -14.66
CA PHE A 51 -1.63 6.52 -13.79
C PHE A 51 -2.09 6.49 -12.34
N PHE A 52 -1.16 6.58 -11.39
CA PHE A 52 -1.47 6.76 -9.98
C PHE A 52 -1.65 8.25 -9.65
N MET A 53 -2.83 8.60 -9.14
CA MET A 53 -3.21 9.97 -8.79
C MET A 53 -4.09 9.98 -7.53
N ASP A 54 -3.92 10.96 -6.65
CA ASP A 54 -4.66 11.04 -5.38
C ASP A 54 -6.18 11.26 -5.56
N SER A 55 -6.55 11.85 -6.70
CA SER A 55 -7.92 12.15 -7.09
C SER A 55 -8.07 12.08 -8.62
N PRO A 56 -9.23 11.64 -9.14
CA PRO A 56 -9.53 11.68 -10.57
C PRO A 56 -9.67 13.10 -11.13
N ASP A 57 -9.84 14.12 -10.27
CA ASP A 57 -9.97 15.52 -10.67
C ASP A 57 -8.63 16.20 -11.00
N LEU A 58 -7.50 15.51 -10.74
CA LEU A 58 -6.17 16.02 -11.03
C LEU A 58 -5.91 16.01 -12.53
N GLN A 59 -5.48 17.16 -13.07
CA GLN A 59 -5.15 17.31 -14.49
C GLN A 59 -3.87 16.58 -14.90
N TYR A 60 -2.94 16.40 -13.96
CA TYR A 60 -1.62 15.84 -14.22
C TYR A 60 -1.26 14.78 -13.18
N ALA A 61 -0.70 13.67 -13.65
CA ALA A 61 -0.06 12.66 -12.81
C ALA A 61 1.42 13.00 -12.61
N SER A 62 1.94 12.79 -11.40
CA SER A 62 3.39 12.76 -11.18
C SER A 62 3.94 11.39 -11.59
N ILE A 63 5.00 11.37 -12.39
CA ILE A 63 5.74 10.13 -12.69
C ILE A 63 6.52 9.61 -11.48
N ASP A 64 6.77 10.49 -10.50
CA ASP A 64 7.43 10.19 -9.23
C ASP A 64 6.40 9.89 -8.13
N ASN A 65 5.21 9.41 -8.50
CA ASN A 65 4.23 8.94 -7.53
C ASN A 65 4.80 7.70 -6.81
N ILE A 66 4.70 7.70 -5.48
CA ILE A 66 5.27 6.66 -4.62
C ILE A 66 4.36 5.42 -4.48
N ASP A 67 3.07 5.51 -4.81
CA ASP A 67 2.11 4.39 -4.83
C ASP A 67 2.67 3.12 -5.50
N PRO A 68 3.14 3.17 -6.76
CA PRO A 68 3.69 1.99 -7.42
C PRO A 68 4.94 1.43 -6.72
N TYR A 69 5.77 2.29 -6.12
CA TYR A 69 6.95 1.84 -5.39
C TYR A 69 6.56 1.08 -4.13
N ALA A 70 5.58 1.57 -3.37
CA ALA A 70 5.07 0.89 -2.18
C ALA A 70 4.48 -0.49 -2.52
N ILE A 71 3.72 -0.60 -3.60
CA ILE A 71 3.12 -1.86 -4.06
C ILE A 71 4.22 -2.86 -4.46
N LEU A 72 5.25 -2.44 -5.21
CA LEU A 72 6.36 -3.31 -5.58
C LEU A 72 7.20 -3.75 -4.36
N ALA A 73 7.38 -2.87 -3.37
CA ALA A 73 8.06 -3.22 -2.14
C ALA A 73 7.29 -4.27 -1.32
N LEU A 74 5.95 -4.20 -1.31
CA LEU A 74 5.10 -5.22 -0.73
C LEU A 74 5.23 -6.55 -1.45
N GLU A 75 5.17 -6.55 -2.79
CA GLU A 75 5.34 -7.77 -3.59
C GLU A 75 6.70 -8.43 -3.32
N ALA A 76 7.77 -7.64 -3.26
CA ALA A 76 9.09 -8.13 -2.90
C ALA A 76 9.12 -8.73 -1.48
N ALA A 77 8.38 -8.17 -0.52
CA ALA A 77 8.26 -8.73 0.82
C ALA A 77 7.49 -10.07 0.84
N LEU A 78 6.46 -10.22 -0.01
CA LEU A 78 5.65 -11.44 -0.13
C LEU A 78 6.37 -12.59 -0.85
N GLN A 79 7.27 -12.28 -1.78
CA GLN A 79 8.03 -13.27 -2.57
C GLN A 79 9.32 -13.79 -1.89
N ASN A 80 9.68 -13.30 -0.70
CA ASN A 80 10.78 -13.87 0.09
C ASN A 80 10.37 -15.20 0.75
#